data_AF-A0A354WRK0-F1
#
_entry.id   AF-A0A354WRK0-F1
#
_cell.length_a   1.000
_cell.length_b   1.000
_cell.length_c   1.000
_cell.angle_alpha   90.00
_cell.angle_beta   90.00
_cell.angle_gamma   90.00
#
_symmetry.space_group_name_H-M   'P 1'
#
loop_
_entity.id
_entity.type
_entity.pdbx_description
1 polymer ?
#
loop_
_entity_poly.entity_id
_entity_poly.type
_entity_poly.pdbx_seq_one_letter_code
_entity_poly.pdbx_strand_id
1 'polypeptide(L)'
;MLEALGGLGGYGITSVILIVIAFLCFASIVKKLIGNIIMGGVLFWLLNTLGITHIVWNTVHGMVVALFGVPGTIVLAIMDLAK
;
A
#
# COMPACT_ATOMS: atom_id res chain seq x y z
N MET A 1 48.41 -1.30 -11.32
CA MET A 1 48.09 -0.85 -9.94
C MET A 1 47.02 0.26 -9.87
N LEU A 2 46.73 0.99 -10.96
CA LEU A 2 45.68 2.02 -10.97
C LEU A 2 44.24 1.47 -11.03
N GLU A 3 44.04 0.30 -11.67
CA GLU A 3 42.72 -0.36 -11.77
C GLU A 3 42.22 -0.95 -10.44
N ALA A 4 43.14 -1.34 -9.54
CA ALA A 4 42.78 -1.87 -8.21
C ALA A 4 42.27 -0.78 -7.25
N LEU A 5 42.71 0.47 -7.42
CA LEU A 5 42.26 1.62 -6.63
C LEU A 5 40.91 2.17 -7.10
N GLY A 6 40.63 2.11 -8.41
CA GLY A 6 39.32 2.44 -8.97
C GLY A 6 38.22 1.46 -8.54
N GLY A 7 38.58 0.18 -8.33
CA GLY A 7 37.69 -0.83 -7.76
C GLY A 7 37.26 -0.47 -6.34
N LEU A 8 38.21 -0.25 -5.42
CA LEU A 8 37.94 -0.03 -3.99
C LEU A 8 37.18 1.28 -3.69
N GLY A 9 37.40 2.35 -4.45
CA GLY A 9 36.61 3.59 -4.35
C GLY A 9 35.25 3.49 -5.04
N GLY A 10 35.13 2.68 -6.09
CA GLY A 10 33.88 2.41 -6.80
C GLY A 10 32.91 1.60 -5.95
N TYR A 11 33.36 0.54 -5.26
CA TYR A 11 32.46 -0.30 -4.44
C TYR A 11 31.71 0.47 -3.35
N GLY A 12 32.32 1.51 -2.77
CA GLY A 12 31.66 2.37 -1.78
C GLY A 12 30.53 3.19 -2.39
N ILE A 13 30.76 3.81 -3.56
CA ILE A 13 29.75 4.63 -4.22
C ILE A 13 28.64 3.75 -4.79
N THR A 14 28.99 2.63 -5.43
CA THR A 14 28.03 1.69 -6.01
C THR A 14 27.14 1.03 -4.95
N SER A 15 27.68 0.71 -3.75
CA SER A 15 26.87 0.16 -2.65
C SER A 15 25.91 1.18 -2.06
N VAL A 16 26.31 2.44 -1.89
CA VAL A 16 25.42 3.53 -1.45
C VAL A 16 24.30 3.76 -2.45
N ILE A 17 24.59 3.77 -3.75
CA ILE A 17 23.58 3.91 -4.81
C ILE A 17 22.57 2.75 -4.76
N LEU A 18 23.03 1.50 -4.58
CA LEU A 18 22.13 0.35 -4.46
C LEU A 18 21.21 0.45 -3.24
N ILE A 19 21.71 0.91 -2.09
CA ILE A 19 20.89 1.11 -0.88
C ILE A 19 19.82 2.17 -1.12
N VAL A 20 20.17 3.28 -1.77
CA VAL A 20 19.21 4.36 -2.11
C VAL A 20 18.14 3.85 -3.07
N ILE A 21 18.53 3.11 -4.12
CA ILE A 21 17.58 2.53 -5.08
C ILE A 21 16.67 1.51 -4.39
N ALA A 22 17.21 0.64 -3.52
CA ALA A 22 16.43 -0.31 -2.75
C ALA A 22 15.41 0.40 -1.83
N PHE A 23 15.82 1.48 -1.17
CA PHE A 23 14.93 2.29 -0.33
C PHE A 23 13.83 2.98 -1.14
N LEU A 24 14.15 3.55 -2.31
CA LEU A 24 13.16 4.15 -3.20
C LEU A 24 12.17 3.12 -3.76
N CYS A 25 12.65 1.92 -4.07
CA CYS A 25 11.82 0.81 -4.49
C CYS A 25 10.87 0.39 -3.35
N PHE A 26 11.38 0.24 -2.14
CA PHE A 26 10.57 -0.03 -0.95
C PHE A 26 9.52 1.05 -0.71
N ALA A 27 9.89 2.34 -0.80
CA ALA A 27 8.96 3.46 -0.67
C ALA A 27 7.86 3.42 -1.74
N SER A 28 8.18 2.99 -2.96
CA SER A 28 7.20 2.85 -4.05
C SER A 28 6.18 1.72 -3.77
N ILE A 29 6.62 0.62 -3.16
CA ILE A 29 5.75 -0.47 -2.71
C ILE A 29 4.83 0.01 -1.58
N VAL A 30 5.39 0.71 -0.58
CA VAL A 30 4.62 1.25 0.54
C VAL A 30 3.59 2.27 0.06
N LYS A 31 3.95 3.16 -0.88
CA LYS A 31 2.99 4.10 -1.49
C LYS A 31 1.83 3.39 -2.19
N LYS A 32 2.10 2.30 -2.93
CA LYS A 32 1.04 1.49 -3.55
C LYS A 32 0.13 0.83 -2.51
N LEU A 33 0.71 0.33 -1.41
CA LEU A 33 -0.06 -0.28 -0.31
C LEU A 33 -0.95 0.75 0.39
N ILE A 34 -0.41 1.92 0.75
CA ILE A 34 -1.17 3.01 1.35
C ILE A 34 -2.25 3.52 0.40
N GLY A 35 -1.93 3.67 -0.89
CA GLY A 35 -2.89 4.05 -1.92
C GLY A 35 -4.06 3.06 -2.00
N ASN A 36 -3.78 1.75 -1.93
CA ASN A 36 -4.82 0.72 -1.91
C ASN A 36 -5.72 0.80 -0.67
N ILE A 37 -5.16 1.15 0.49
CA ILE A 37 -5.93 1.34 1.74
C ILE A 37 -6.84 2.57 1.64
N ILE A 38 -6.29 3.71 1.21
CA ILE A 38 -7.05 4.95 1.03
C ILE A 38 -8.17 4.74 0.01
N MET A 39 -7.85 4.11 -1.13
CA MET A 39 -8.83 3.84 -2.18
C MET A 39 -9.93 2.87 -1.71
N GLY A 40 -9.59 1.89 -0.87
CA GLY A 40 -10.58 1.06 -0.19
C GLY A 40 -11.50 1.88 0.71
N GLY A 41 -10.96 2.76 1.55
CA GLY A 41 -11.76 3.64 2.41
C GLY A 41 -12.70 4.55 1.63
N VAL A 42 -12.22 5.14 0.54
CA VAL A 42 -13.03 5.96 -0.38
C VAL A 42 -14.12 5.13 -1.05
N LEU A 43 -13.81 3.90 -1.48
CA LEU A 43 -14.79 3.00 -2.09
C LEU A 43 -15.91 2.64 -1.09
N PHE A 44 -15.56 2.35 0.16
CA PHE A 44 -16.55 2.09 1.22
C PHE A 44 -17.44 3.31 1.48
N TRP A 45 -16.83 4.50 1.55
CA TRP A 45 -17.57 5.75 1.73
C TRP A 45 -18.55 5.98 0.56
N LEU A 46 -18.12 5.76 -0.69
CA LEU A 46 -18.97 5.86 -1.86
C LEU A 46 -20.13 4.86 -1.81
N LEU A 47 -19.88 3.59 -1.49
CA LEU A 47 -20.90 2.55 -1.40
C LEU A 47 -21.96 2.86 -0.33
N ASN A 48 -21.53 3.40 0.81
CA ASN A 48 -22.41 3.86 1.88
C ASN A 48 -23.22 5.10 1.48
N THR A 49 -22.62 6.04 0.74
CA THR A 49 -23.30 7.27 0.30
C THR A 49 -24.30 7.01 -0.84
N LEU A 50 -24.01 6.04 -1.70
CA LEU A 50 -24.90 5.58 -2.77
C LEU A 50 -26.04 4.68 -2.26
N GLY A 51 -26.06 4.35 -0.96
CA GLY A 51 -27.12 3.53 -0.34
C GLY A 51 -27.08 2.06 -0.76
N ILE A 52 -25.97 1.58 -1.31
CA ILE A 52 -25.80 0.17 -1.72
C ILE A 52 -25.49 -0.70 -0.50
N THR A 53 -24.73 -0.15 0.44
CA THR A 53 -24.38 -0.82 1.69
C THR A 53 -24.87 0.00 2.88
N HIS A 54 -25.68 -0.58 3.76
CA HIS A 54 -26.22 0.09 4.96
C HIS A 54 -25.35 -0.21 6.20
N ILE A 55 -24.04 -0.33 6.01
CA ILE A 55 -23.10 -0.73 7.06
C ILE A 55 -22.76 0.48 7.92
N VAL A 56 -23.18 0.49 9.18
CA VAL A 56 -22.71 1.47 10.17
C VAL A 56 -21.21 1.29 10.36
N TRP A 57 -20.44 2.35 10.12
CA TRP A 57 -18.99 2.33 10.27
C TRP A 57 -18.61 1.92 11.69
N ASN A 58 -17.85 0.84 11.82
CA ASN A 58 -17.35 0.31 13.08
C ASN A 58 -15.84 0.12 12.96
N THR A 59 -15.13 0.15 14.08
CA THR A 59 -13.68 -0.01 14.18
C THR A 59 -13.19 -1.29 13.48
N VAL A 60 -13.98 -2.37 13.49
CA VAL A 60 -13.66 -3.64 12.81
C VAL A 60 -13.67 -3.49 11.28
N HIS A 61 -14.66 -2.77 10.72
CA HIS A 61 -14.72 -2.51 9.28
C HIS A 61 -13.52 -1.68 8.83
N GLY A 62 -13.20 -0.62 9.58
CA GLY A 62 -12.01 0.21 9.32
C GLY A 62 -10.71 -0.59 9.37
N MET A 63 -10.61 -1.58 10.27
CA MET A 63 -9.44 -2.46 10.37
C MET A 63 -9.31 -3.38 9.15
N VAL A 64 -10.41 -3.95 8.67
CA VAL A 64 -10.42 -4.78 7.45
C VAL A 64 -10.03 -3.96 6.23
N VAL A 65 -10.54 -2.73 6.10
CA VAL A 65 -10.14 -1.80 5.04
C VAL A 65 -8.66 -1.41 5.17
N ALA A 66 -8.16 -1.21 6.39
CA ALA A 66 -6.76 -0.85 6.62
C ALA A 66 -5.78 -1.99 6.32
N LEU A 67 -6.18 -3.24 6.52
CA LEU A 67 -5.32 -4.41 6.26
C LEU A 67 -5.36 -4.86 4.80
N PHE A 68 -6.53 -4.83 4.17
CA PHE A 68 -6.74 -5.38 2.84
C PHE A 68 -6.94 -4.30 1.76
N GLY A 69 -7.35 -3.08 2.11
CA GLY A 69 -7.66 -2.00 1.18
C GLY A 69 -8.91 -2.27 0.35
N VAL A 70 -8.82 -2.04 -0.96
CA VAL A 70 -9.91 -2.25 -1.93
C VAL A 70 -10.55 -3.65 -1.84
N PRO A 71 -9.82 -4.79 -1.88
CA PRO A 71 -10.45 -6.10 -1.78
C PRO A 71 -11.20 -6.30 -0.46
N GLY A 72 -10.70 -5.75 0.65
CA GLY A 72 -11.41 -5.79 1.94
C GLY A 72 -12.76 -5.08 1.89
N THR A 73 -12.81 -3.94 1.20
CA THR A 73 -14.06 -3.17 1.05
C THR A 73 -15.08 -3.84 0.15
N ILE A 74 -14.64 -4.55 -0.89
CA ILE A 74 -15.51 -5.35 -1.76
C ILE A 74 -16.13 -6.50 -0.98
N VAL A 75 -15.33 -7.22 -0.18
CA VAL A 75 -15.84 -8.33 0.65
C VAL A 75 -16.88 -7.84 1.65
N LEU A 76 -16.60 -6.72 2.33
CA LEU A 76 -17.57 -6.13 3.27
C LEU A 76 -18.88 -5.73 2.59
N ALA A 77 -18.80 -5.14 1.39
CA ALA A 77 -19.97 -4.77 0.62
C ALA A 77 -20.80 -5.99 0.18
N ILE A 78 -20.15 -7.07 -0.26
CA ILE A 78 -20.83 -8.32 -0.63
C ILE A 78 -21.50 -8.96 0.59
N MET A 79 -20.81 -8.97 1.74
CA MET A 79 -21.36 -9.53 2.97
C MET A 79 -22.62 -8.80 3.46
N ASP A 80 -22.69 -7.48 3.26
CA ASP A 80 -23.86 -6.68 3.60
C ASP A 80 -25.02 -6.91 2.62
N LEU A 81 -24.72 -6.99 1.32
CA LEU A 81 -25.73 -7.30 0.29
C LEU A 81 -26.29 -8.73 0.37
N ALA A 82 -25.52 -9.67 0.93
CA ALA A 82 -25.94 -11.06 1.11
C ALA A 82 -26.80 -11.30 2.36
N LYS A 83 -27.11 -10.23 3.11
CA LYS A 83 -27.83 -10.27 4.38
C LYS A 83 -29.28 -9.83 4.22
#